data_AF-A0A7J8H3N5-F1
#
_entry.id   AF-A0A7J8H3N5-F1
#
_cell.length_a   1.000
_cell.length_b   1.000
_cell.length_c   1.000
_cell.angle_alpha   90.00
_cell.angle_beta   90.00
_cell.angle_gamma   90.00
#
_symmetry.space_group_name_H-M   'P 1'
#
loop_
_entity.id
_entity.type
_entity.pdbx_description
1 polymer ?
#
loop_
_entity_poly.entity_id
_entity_poly.type
_entity_poly.pdbx_seq_one_letter_code
_entity_poly.pdbx_strand_id
1 'polypeptide(L)'
;MLACCSDAFQYQTNKVTRIRSMNYGTIKWIFHMIVFSYVSFALVSDKLYQRKEPVVSSVHTKVKGIAEVREVIMEDGMEKETQTVFDTADYTFPLQGNSFFVMTNFLKTEGQEQKLCPEVRREPRAA
;
A
#
# COMPACT_ATOMS: atom_id res chain seq x y z
N MET A 1 7.69 -47.56 -54.61
CA MET A 1 9.00 -46.91 -54.83
C MET A 1 8.96 -45.56 -54.13
N LEU A 2 9.69 -45.44 -53.02
CA LEU A 2 9.71 -44.30 -52.09
C LEU A 2 10.44 -43.10 -52.73
N ALA A 3 9.72 -42.02 -53.05
CA ALA A 3 10.30 -40.73 -53.43
C ALA A 3 9.83 -39.55 -52.57
N CYS A 4 8.96 -39.78 -51.57
CA CYS A 4 8.33 -38.71 -50.77
C CYS A 4 9.00 -38.45 -49.39
N CYS A 5 9.96 -39.28 -48.97
CA CYS A 5 10.55 -39.23 -47.62
C CYS A 5 11.94 -38.56 -47.54
N SER A 6 12.43 -37.97 -48.63
CA SER A 6 13.78 -37.38 -48.72
C SER A 6 13.86 -35.91 -48.24
N ASP A 7 12.73 -35.24 -48.00
CA ASP A 7 12.71 -33.81 -47.61
C ASP A 7 12.84 -33.55 -46.10
N ALA A 8 12.79 -34.59 -45.25
CA ALA A 8 12.84 -34.44 -43.79
C ALA A 8 14.18 -33.88 -43.25
N PHE A 9 15.24 -33.90 -44.06
CA PHE A 9 16.57 -33.40 -43.71
C PHE A 9 17.01 -32.20 -44.55
N GLN A 10 16.08 -31.51 -45.21
CA GLN A 10 16.42 -30.28 -45.94
C GLN A 10 16.53 -29.10 -44.98
N TYR A 11 17.76 -28.60 -44.81
CA TYR A 11 18.05 -27.36 -44.10
C TYR A 11 18.40 -26.26 -45.10
N GLN A 12 17.53 -25.26 -45.20
CA GLN A 12 17.76 -24.10 -46.05
C GLN A 12 18.31 -22.95 -45.21
N THR A 13 19.43 -22.37 -45.65
CA THR A 13 20.04 -21.19 -45.01
C THR A 13 19.92 -19.96 -45.90
N ASN A 14 19.79 -18.79 -45.27
CA ASN A 14 19.77 -17.53 -45.99
C ASN A 14 21.15 -17.24 -46.59
N LYS A 15 21.18 -16.94 -47.89
CA LYS A 15 22.41 -16.49 -48.55
C LYS A 15 22.68 -15.04 -48.14
N VAL A 16 23.83 -14.79 -47.51
CA VAL A 16 24.24 -13.47 -47.03
C VAL A 16 25.53 -13.02 -47.71
N THR A 17 25.66 -11.72 -47.98
CA THR A 17 26.89 -11.13 -48.51
C THR A 17 27.62 -10.36 -47.41
N ARG A 18 28.94 -10.56 -47.31
CA ARG A 18 29.77 -9.91 -46.28
C ARG A 18 30.34 -8.61 -46.81
N ILE A 19 29.87 -7.49 -46.27
CA ILE A 19 30.40 -6.16 -46.60
C ILE A 19 31.57 -5.85 -45.64
N ARG A 20 32.76 -5.64 -46.20
CA ARG A 20 33.96 -5.25 -45.44
C ARG A 20 34.07 -3.73 -45.39
N SER A 21 33.66 -3.14 -44.28
CA SER A 21 33.78 -1.70 -44.05
C SER A 21 33.96 -1.41 -42.56
N MET A 22 34.84 -0.46 -42.24
CA MET A 22 35.08 -0.04 -40.87
C MET A 22 33.83 0.64 -40.29
N ASN A 23 33.19 1.54 -41.05
CA ASN A 23 32.04 2.31 -40.59
C ASN A 23 30.84 1.41 -40.23
N TYR A 24 30.44 0.52 -41.15
CA TYR A 24 29.33 -0.41 -40.91
C TYR A 24 29.64 -1.38 -39.76
N GLY A 25 30.90 -1.80 -39.62
CA GLY A 25 31.36 -2.60 -38.50
C GLY A 25 31.18 -1.89 -37.16
N THR A 26 31.68 -0.66 -37.05
CA THR A 26 31.61 0.15 -35.82
C THR A 26 30.16 0.43 -35.43
N ILE A 27 29.31 0.85 -36.38
CA ILE A 27 27.89 1.10 -36.13
C ILE A 27 27.20 -0.17 -35.62
N LYS A 28 27.46 -1.33 -36.26
CA LYS A 28 26.91 -2.62 -35.82
C LYS A 28 27.27 -2.90 -34.36
N TRP A 29 28.54 -2.76 -33.99
CA TRP A 29 29.01 -3.04 -32.64
C TRP A 29 28.49 -2.04 -31.60
N ILE A 30 28.36 -0.76 -31.94
CA ILE A 30 27.76 0.25 -31.06
C ILE A 30 26.32 -0.15 -30.71
N PHE A 31 25.50 -0.50 -31.71
CA PHE A 31 24.13 -0.94 -31.44
C PHE A 31 24.07 -2.21 -30.57
N HIS A 32 24.95 -3.19 -30.83
CA HIS A 32 25.02 -4.39 -30.00
C HIS A 32 25.38 -4.05 -28.55
N MET A 33 26.34 -3.15 -28.33
CA MET A 33 26.75 -2.73 -26.99
C MET A 33 25.66 -1.95 -26.25
N ILE A 34 24.92 -1.06 -26.95
CA ILE A 34 23.79 -0.33 -26.37
C ILE A 34 22.71 -1.30 -25.90
N VAL A 35 22.30 -2.23 -26.78
CA VAL A 35 21.26 -3.22 -26.45
C VAL A 35 21.73 -4.12 -25.30
N PHE A 36 22.97 -4.62 -25.36
CA PHE A 36 23.54 -5.47 -24.31
C PHE A 36 23.59 -4.75 -22.95
N SER A 37 24.03 -3.49 -22.94
CA SER A 37 24.09 -2.67 -21.73
C SER A 37 22.70 -2.45 -21.13
N TYR A 38 21.72 -2.09 -21.95
CA TYR A 38 20.33 -1.89 -21.50
C TYR A 38 19.72 -3.15 -20.89
N VAL A 39 19.86 -4.30 -21.57
CA VAL A 39 19.36 -5.59 -21.07
C VAL A 39 20.05 -5.97 -19.75
N SER A 40 21.37 -5.78 -19.66
CA SER A 40 22.12 -6.06 -18.44
C SER A 40 21.69 -5.14 -17.29
N PHE A 41 21.50 -3.85 -17.57
CA PHE A 41 21.03 -2.88 -16.59
C PHE A 41 19.64 -3.23 -16.07
N ALA A 42 18.68 -3.54 -16.93
CA ALA A 42 17.34 -3.95 -16.54
C ALA A 42 17.35 -5.25 -15.70
N LEU A 43 18.16 -6.23 -16.13
CA LEU A 43 18.29 -7.51 -15.42
C LEU A 43 18.78 -7.31 -13.98
N VAL A 44 19.77 -6.44 -13.77
CA VAL A 44 20.36 -6.17 -12.45
C VAL A 44 19.45 -5.27 -11.61
N SER A 45 18.99 -4.15 -12.15
CA SER A 45 18.18 -3.15 -11.44
C SER A 45 16.86 -3.74 -10.95
N ASP A 46 16.14 -4.45 -11.82
CA ASP A 46 14.83 -5.02 -11.47
C ASP A 46 14.94 -6.43 -10.87
N LYS A 47 16.18 -6.95 -10.76
CA LYS A 47 16.50 -8.32 -10.30
C LYS A 47 15.70 -9.38 -11.06
N LEU A 48 15.59 -9.26 -12.38
CA LEU A 48 14.79 -10.16 -13.23
C LEU A 48 15.31 -11.60 -13.25
N TYR A 49 16.56 -11.80 -12.82
CA TYR A 49 17.14 -13.13 -12.62
C TYR A 49 16.61 -13.85 -11.37
N GLN A 50 15.82 -13.18 -10.53
CA GLN A 50 15.24 -13.76 -9.31
C GLN A 50 13.74 -14.01 -9.48
N ARG A 51 13.25 -15.14 -8.96
CA ARG A 51 11.82 -15.38 -8.77
C ARG A 51 11.34 -14.58 -7.57
N LYS A 52 10.35 -13.70 -7.76
CA LYS A 52 9.75 -12.89 -6.69
C LYS A 52 8.55 -13.62 -6.11
N GLU A 53 8.50 -13.73 -4.79
CA GLU A 53 7.35 -14.28 -4.05
C GLU A 53 6.79 -13.22 -3.11
N PRO A 54 5.45 -13.01 -3.09
CA PRO A 54 4.84 -12.05 -2.19
C PRO A 54 4.88 -12.58 -0.74
N VAL A 55 5.02 -11.65 0.22
CA VAL A 55 4.98 -12.00 1.65
C VAL A 55 3.54 -12.00 2.12
N VAL A 56 3.12 -13.08 2.79
CA VAL A 56 1.88 -13.13 3.57
C VAL A 56 2.20 -12.66 4.98
N SER A 57 1.61 -11.55 5.42
CA SER A 57 1.82 -10.98 6.76
C SER A 57 0.56 -11.06 7.62
N SER A 58 0.78 -11.23 8.93
CA SER A 58 -0.28 -11.20 9.94
C SER A 58 0.19 -10.29 11.08
N VAL A 59 -0.65 -9.34 11.48
CA VAL A 59 -0.32 -8.35 12.51
C VAL A 59 -1.31 -8.51 13.66
N HIS A 60 -0.78 -8.59 14.89
CA HIS A 60 -1.59 -8.60 16.10
C HIS A 60 -1.16 -7.43 17.00
N THR A 61 -2.10 -6.55 17.32
CA THR A 61 -1.83 -5.34 18.11
C THR A 61 -2.53 -5.40 19.46
N LYS A 62 -1.81 -4.99 20.52
CA LYS A 62 -2.36 -4.85 21.87
C LYS A 62 -1.98 -3.49 22.43
N VAL A 63 -2.99 -2.62 22.59
CA VAL A 63 -2.81 -1.30 23.20
C VAL A 63 -2.80 -1.47 24.73
N LYS A 64 -2.02 -0.64 25.43
CA LYS A 64 -1.97 -0.60 26.89
C LYS A 64 -1.80 0.84 27.34
N GLY A 65 -2.50 1.21 28.40
CA GLY A 65 -2.44 2.55 28.98
C GLY A 65 -3.71 2.86 29.76
N ILE A 66 -3.60 3.77 30.71
CA ILE A 66 -4.70 4.34 31.46
C ILE A 66 -4.64 5.86 31.31
N ALA A 67 -5.78 6.53 31.28
CA ALA A 67 -5.86 7.99 31.24
C ALA A 67 -6.90 8.46 32.26
N GLU A 68 -6.58 9.49 33.03
CA GLU A 68 -7.51 10.14 33.95
C GLU A 68 -7.99 11.45 33.34
N VAL A 69 -9.31 11.64 33.29
CA VAL A 69 -9.95 12.83 32.73
C VAL A 69 -10.87 13.43 33.79
N ARG A 70 -10.80 14.76 33.93
CA ARG A 70 -11.76 15.54 34.72
C ARG A 70 -12.78 16.13 33.78
N GLU A 71 -14.03 15.74 33.95
CA GLU A 71 -15.14 16.22 33.14
C GLU A 71 -16.20 16.88 34.02
N VAL A 72 -16.83 17.93 33.51
CA VAL A 72 -17.99 18.55 34.13
C VAL A 72 -19.21 18.01 33.39
N ILE A 73 -19.97 17.15 34.04
CA ILE A 73 -21.18 16.54 33.46
C ILE A 73 -22.39 17.35 33.93
N MET A 74 -23.31 17.62 33.01
CA MET A 74 -24.62 18.18 33.32
C MET A 74 -25.59 17.03 33.56
N GLU A 75 -25.89 16.71 34.82
CA GLU A 75 -26.94 15.78 35.22
C GLU A 75 -28.10 16.57 35.84
N ASP A 76 -29.31 16.39 35.32
CA ASP A 76 -30.56 16.98 35.86
C ASP A 76 -30.54 18.51 36.05
N GLY A 77 -29.77 19.22 35.20
CA GLY A 77 -29.63 20.67 35.24
C GLY A 77 -28.58 21.21 36.23
N MET A 78 -27.80 20.33 36.87
CA MET A 78 -26.70 20.70 37.77
C MET A 78 -25.34 20.30 37.20
N GLU A 79 -24.35 21.19 37.33
CA GLU A 79 -22.96 20.89 36.98
C GLU A 79 -22.31 20.05 38.06
N LYS A 80 -21.79 18.88 37.68
CA LYS A 80 -21.07 17.97 38.57
C LYS A 80 -19.71 17.63 37.99
N GLU A 81 -18.66 17.93 38.75
CA GLU A 81 -17.31 17.47 38.42
C GLU A 81 -17.18 15.97 38.69
N THR A 82 -16.85 15.21 37.65
CA THR A 82 -16.59 13.78 37.72
C THR A 82 -15.17 13.49 37.25
N GLN A 83 -14.46 12.64 37.99
CA GLN A 83 -13.17 12.09 37.58
C GLN A 83 -13.42 10.72 36.97
N THR A 84 -13.15 10.60 35.68
CA THR A 84 -13.36 9.37 34.90
C THR A 84 -12.01 8.82 34.46
N VAL A 85 -11.80 7.52 34.71
CA VAL A 85 -10.61 6.79 34.27
C VAL A 85 -10.97 6.04 33.00
N PHE A 86 -10.18 6.23 31.95
CA PHE A 86 -10.29 5.52 30.68
C PHE A 86 -9.22 4.44 30.59
N ASP A 87 -9.64 3.20 30.37
CA ASP A 87 -8.74 2.07 30.12
C ASP A 87 -8.76 1.63 28.65
N THR A 88 -8.02 0.57 28.33
CA THR A 88 -7.92 0.06 26.97
C THR A 88 -9.28 -0.34 26.37
N ALA A 89 -10.24 -0.80 27.17
CA ALA A 89 -11.58 -1.13 26.68
C ALA A 89 -12.40 0.12 26.34
N ASP A 90 -12.09 1.28 26.94
CA ASP A 90 -12.85 2.52 26.74
C ASP A 90 -12.38 3.31 25.53
N TYR A 91 -11.06 3.44 25.31
CA TYR A 91 -10.51 4.24 24.22
C TYR A 91 -10.17 3.44 22.96
N THR A 92 -10.33 2.11 22.95
CA THR A 92 -10.13 1.27 21.76
C THR A 92 -11.39 0.54 21.35
N PHE A 93 -11.56 0.33 20.05
CA PHE A 93 -12.62 -0.52 19.52
C PHE A 93 -12.04 -1.89 19.10
N PRO A 94 -12.78 -3.00 19.29
CA PRO A 94 -12.39 -4.30 18.80
C PRO A 94 -12.47 -4.34 17.26
N LEU A 95 -11.40 -3.88 16.61
CA LEU A 95 -11.21 -3.98 15.17
C LEU A 95 -10.59 -5.34 14.85
N GLN A 96 -11.23 -6.13 13.99
CA GLN A 96 -10.73 -7.43 13.52
C GLN A 96 -9.72 -7.29 12.37
N GLY A 97 -9.09 -6.12 12.20
CA GLY A 97 -8.20 -5.81 11.07
C GLY A 97 -6.75 -5.52 11.48
N ASN A 98 -5.92 -5.18 10.50
CA ASN A 98 -4.51 -4.79 10.70
C ASN A 98 -4.34 -3.35 11.23
N SER A 99 -5.41 -2.73 11.72
CA SER A 99 -5.43 -1.37 12.24
C SER A 99 -6.10 -1.33 13.61
N PHE A 100 -5.73 -0.33 14.40
CA PHE A 100 -6.29 -0.08 15.71
C PHE A 100 -6.70 1.38 15.82
N PHE A 101 -7.69 1.65 16.67
CA PHE A 101 -8.16 2.99 16.97
C PHE A 101 -7.80 3.36 18.40
N VAL A 102 -7.42 4.62 18.62
CA VAL A 102 -7.18 5.19 19.95
C VAL A 102 -7.91 6.53 20.03
N MET A 103 -8.85 6.62 20.96
CA MET A 103 -9.53 7.86 21.29
C MET A 103 -8.57 8.80 22.03
N THR A 104 -8.43 10.03 21.53
CA THR A 104 -7.60 11.07 22.15
C THR A 104 -8.41 12.26 22.65
N ASN A 105 -9.62 12.43 22.14
CA ASN A 105 -10.56 13.46 22.53
C ASN A 105 -12.00 12.94 22.31
N PHE A 106 -12.93 13.36 23.17
CA PHE A 106 -14.33 12.98 23.08
C PHE A 106 -15.24 14.14 23.50
N LEU A 107 -16.45 14.13 22.96
CA LEU A 107 -17.55 14.98 23.40
C LEU A 107 -18.78 14.10 23.52
N LYS A 108 -19.27 13.93 24.75
CA LYS A 108 -20.41 13.07 25.06
C LYS A 108 -21.63 13.94 25.36
N THR A 109 -22.80 13.55 24.85
CA THR A 109 -24.07 14.21 25.15
C THR A 109 -25.01 13.17 25.73
N GLU A 110 -25.20 13.22 27.04
CA GLU A 110 -26.09 12.32 27.78
C GLU A 110 -27.57 12.73 27.62
N GLY A 111 -28.50 11.82 27.89
CA GLY A 111 -29.93 12.13 27.94
C GLY A 111 -30.55 12.51 26.59
N GLN A 112 -29.96 12.08 25.48
CA GLN A 112 -30.57 12.27 24.16
C GLN A 112 -31.86 11.45 24.03
N GLU A 113 -32.96 12.15 23.76
CA GLU A 113 -34.29 11.57 23.57
C GLU A 113 -34.88 12.03 22.24
N GLN A 114 -35.69 11.18 21.62
CA GLN A 114 -36.37 11.52 20.38
C GLN A 114 -37.55 12.47 20.66
N LYS A 115 -37.34 13.77 20.46
CA LYS A 115 -38.35 14.82 20.62
C LYS A 115 -38.16 15.96 19.63
N LEU A 116 -39.15 16.84 19.55
CA LEU A 116 -38.98 18.12 18.86
C LEU A 116 -38.14 19.05 19.74
N CYS A 117 -36.94 19.40 19.28
CA CYS A 117 -36.05 20.36 19.91
C CYS A 117 -35.36 21.24 18.85
N PRO A 118 -35.03 22.51 19.17
CA PRO A 118 -34.30 23.38 18.26
C PRO A 118 -32.83 22.95 18.10
N GLU A 119 -32.24 23.23 16.94
CA GLU A 119 -30.81 23.01 16.68
C GLU A 119 -29.93 23.97 17.50
N VAL A 120 -28.74 23.52 17.91
CA VAL A 120 -27.79 24.36 18.66
C VAL A 120 -27.24 25.48 17.76
N ARG A 121 -27.28 26.72 18.26
CA ARG A 121 -26.73 27.88 17.54
C ARG A 121 -25.19 27.77 17.51
N ARG A 122 -24.62 27.76 16.30
CA ARG A 122 -23.15 27.85 16.14
C ARG A 122 -22.70 29.28 16.38
N GLU A 123 -21.96 29.51 17.45
CA GLU A 123 -21.20 30.75 17.65
C GLU A 123 -19.94 30.72 16.77
N PRO A 124 -19.59 31.80 16.04
CA PRO A 124 -18.34 31.84 15.29
C PRO A 124 -17.17 31.70 16.27
N ARG A 125 -16.32 30.70 16.04
CA ARG A 125 -15.10 30.49 16.83
C ARG A 125 -14.24 31.75 16.71
N ALA A 126 -14.01 32.47 17.81
CA ALA A 126 -13.01 33.53 17.85
C ALA A 126 -11.65 32.90 17.48
N ALA A 127 -11.06 33.41 16.40
CA ALA A 127 -9.74 33.00 15.94
C ALA A 127 -8.64 33.52 16.87
#